data_AF-A0A5K1J7F6-F1
#
_entry.id   AF-A0A5K1J7F6-F1
#
_cell.length_a   1.000
_cell.length_b   1.000
_cell.length_c   1.000
_cell.angle_alpha   90.00
_cell.angle_beta   90.00
_cell.angle_gamma   90.00
#
_symmetry.space_group_name_H-M   'P 1'
#
loop_
_entity.id
_entity.type
_entity.pdbx_description
1 polymer ?
#
loop_
_entity_poly.entity_id
_entity_poly.type
_entity_poly.pdbx_seq_one_letter_code
_entity_poly.pdbx_strand_id
1 'polypeptide(L)'
;MIIANNDLIKNDPDTVQAFMDATRKGSEYCVEHRDDAAKILVDEVPELDLELVRASQEYLADQHTADADAWGRIDPDRWDAFYALISENGISEEQIPVGAGLTMQFQK
;
A
#
# COMPACT_ATOMS: atom_id res chain seq x y z
N MET A 1 2.12 1.05 -1.47
CA MET A 1 1.30 0.91 -2.69
C MET A 1 1.23 -0.56 -3.05
N ILE A 2 0.06 -1.04 -3.46
CA ILE A 2 -0.15 -2.39 -3.98
C ILE A 2 -0.35 -2.25 -5.50
N ILE A 3 0.29 -3.11 -6.29
CA ILE A 3 0.26 -3.05 -7.75
C ILE A 3 -0.24 -4.39 -8.29
N ALA A 4 -1.13 -4.35 -9.28
CA ALA A 4 -1.58 -5.51 -10.04
C ALA A 4 -1.59 -5.16 -11.54
N ASN A 5 -1.42 -6.16 -12.39
CA ASN A 5 -1.52 -5.97 -13.83
C ASN A 5 -2.99 -5.85 -14.28
N ASN A 6 -3.21 -5.19 -15.43
CA ASN A 6 -4.55 -4.94 -15.95
C ASN A 6 -5.31 -6.22 -16.31
N ASP A 7 -4.62 -7.28 -16.75
CA ASP A 7 -5.28 -8.54 -17.12
C ASP A 7 -5.88 -9.24 -15.91
N LEU A 8 -5.18 -9.26 -14.77
CA LEU A 8 -5.69 -9.82 -13.53
C LEU A 8 -6.91 -9.03 -13.03
N ILE A 9 -6.80 -7.70 -12.99
CA ILE A 9 -7.89 -6.81 -12.55
C ILE A 9 -9.14 -7.02 -13.39
N LYS A 10 -8.98 -7.19 -14.71
CA LYS A 10 -10.10 -7.37 -15.65
C LYS A 10 -10.69 -8.78 -15.58
N ASN A 11 -9.85 -9.81 -15.53
CA ASN A 11 -10.29 -11.18 -15.70
C ASN A 11 -10.71 -11.85 -14.38
N ASP A 12 -10.19 -11.38 -13.24
CA ASP A 12 -10.50 -11.90 -11.91
C ASP A 12 -10.55 -10.78 -10.85
N PRO A 13 -11.52 -9.85 -10.95
CA PRO A 13 -11.67 -8.75 -10.00
C PRO A 13 -12.03 -9.24 -8.59
N ASP A 14 -12.67 -10.41 -8.46
CA ASP A 14 -13.08 -10.96 -7.17
C ASP A 14 -11.86 -11.38 -6.34
N THR A 15 -10.86 -12.01 -6.97
CA THR A 15 -9.58 -12.30 -6.31
C THR A 15 -8.85 -11.02 -5.89
N VAL A 16 -8.85 -9.99 -6.74
CA VAL A 16 -8.26 -8.68 -6.40
C VAL A 16 -8.97 -8.06 -5.21
N GLN A 17 -10.30 -8.06 -5.18
CA GLN A 17 -11.09 -7.54 -4.07
C GLN A 17 -10.83 -8.32 -2.78
N ALA A 18 -10.78 -9.66 -2.85
CA ALA A 18 -10.52 -10.52 -1.70
C ALA A 18 -9.12 -10.29 -1.12
N PHE A 19 -8.11 -10.13 -1.99
CA PHE A 19 -6.74 -9.80 -1.58
C PHE A 19 -6.67 -8.44 -0.88
N MET A 20 -7.31 -7.41 -1.45
CA MET A 20 -7.36 -6.07 -0.87
C MET A 20 -8.07 -6.08 0.49
N ASP A 21 -9.18 -6.80 0.63
CA ASP A 21 -9.90 -6.95 1.89
C ASP A 21 -9.08 -7.67 2.96
N ALA A 22 -8.34 -8.73 2.60
CA ALA A 22 -7.48 -9.45 3.53
C ALA A 22 -6.28 -8.59 3.97
N THR A 23 -5.68 -7.85 3.04
CA THR A 23 -4.53 -6.98 3.32
C THR A 23 -4.92 -5.78 4.18
N ARG A 24 -6.12 -5.21 3.96
CA ARG A 24 -6.68 -4.17 4.84
C ARG A 24 -6.78 -4.68 6.28
N LYS A 25 -7.44 -5.83 6.48
CA LYS A 25 -7.59 -6.45 7.80
C LYS A 25 -6.25 -6.74 8.47
N GLY A 26 -5.27 -7.24 7.70
CA GLY A 26 -3.92 -7.48 8.22
C GLY A 26 -3.22 -6.19 8.67
N SER A 27 -3.37 -5.10 7.90
CA SER A 27 -2.80 -3.80 8.28
C SER A 27 -3.48 -3.22 9.52
N GLU A 28 -4.82 -3.28 9.60
CA GLU A 28 -5.59 -2.87 10.78
C GLU A 28 -5.13 -3.68 12.02
N TYR A 29 -4.97 -4.99 11.87
CA TYR A 29 -4.45 -5.86 12.92
C TYR A 29 -3.04 -5.45 13.37
N CYS A 30 -2.13 -5.12 12.45
CA CYS A 30 -0.78 -4.66 12.82
C CYS A 30 -0.81 -3.37 13.63
N VAL A 31 -1.72 -2.44 13.32
CA VAL A 31 -1.86 -1.18 14.04
C VAL A 31 -2.41 -1.39 15.46
N GLU A 32 -3.39 -2.29 15.61
CA GLU A 32 -4.05 -2.60 16.90
C GLU A 32 -3.22 -3.53 17.80
N HIS A 33 -2.49 -4.49 17.20
CA HIS A 33 -1.78 -5.58 17.88
C HIS A 33 -0.28 -5.59 17.56
N ARG A 34 0.38 -4.43 17.69
CA ARG A 34 1.76 -4.18 17.23
C ARG A 34 2.79 -5.19 17.71
N ASP A 35 2.78 -5.51 19.01
CA ASP A 35 3.74 -6.46 19.59
C ASP A 35 3.54 -7.89 19.04
N ASP A 36 2.29 -8.29 18.86
CA ASP A 36 1.98 -9.62 18.33
C ASP A 36 2.24 -9.69 16.82
N ALA A 37 1.98 -8.62 16.08
CA ALA A 37 2.35 -8.51 14.67
C ALA A 37 3.87 -8.57 14.46
N ALA A 38 4.66 -7.93 15.34
CA ALA A 38 6.11 -8.03 15.33
C ALA A 38 6.60 -9.46 15.55
N LYS A 39 6.01 -10.20 16.51
CA LYS A 39 6.33 -11.61 16.75
C LYS A 39 5.98 -12.49 15.55
N ILE A 40 4.78 -12.31 14.95
CA ILE A 40 4.38 -13.06 13.75
C ILE A 40 5.42 -12.89 12.63
N LEU A 41 5.92 -11.67 12.43
CA LEU A 41 6.95 -11.41 11.41
C LEU A 41 8.28 -12.11 11.73
N VAL A 42 8.73 -12.07 12.99
CA VAL A 42 9.98 -12.72 13.41
C VAL A 42 9.87 -14.24 13.40
N ASP A 43 8.70 -14.79 13.73
CA ASP A 43 8.45 -16.24 13.66
C ASP A 43 8.54 -16.77 12.22
N GLU A 44 8.05 -16.00 11.25
CA GLU A 44 8.14 -16.33 9.81
C GLU A 44 9.51 -16.01 9.20
N VAL A 45 10.22 -15.01 9.74
CA VAL A 45 11.54 -14.55 9.27
C VAL A 45 12.52 -14.47 10.45
N PRO A 46 13.05 -15.62 10.92
CA PRO A 46 13.81 -15.71 12.18
C PRO A 46 15.15 -14.95 12.19
N GLU A 47 15.65 -14.51 11.04
CA GLU A 47 16.83 -13.66 10.93
C GLU A 47 16.61 -12.21 11.37
N LEU A 48 15.35 -11.78 11.55
CA LEU A 48 15.03 -10.44 12.01
C LEU A 48 15.21 -10.28 13.52
N ASP A 49 15.74 -9.13 13.93
CA ASP A 49 15.83 -8.76 15.34
C ASP A 49 14.47 -8.24 15.85
N LEU A 50 13.92 -8.89 16.88
CA LEU A 50 12.59 -8.57 17.39
C LEU A 50 12.49 -7.15 17.94
N GLU A 51 13.53 -6.65 18.61
CA GLU A 51 13.51 -5.30 19.17
C GLU A 51 13.53 -4.24 18.05
N LEU A 52 14.29 -4.48 16.98
CA LEU A 52 14.26 -3.65 15.79
C LEU A 52 12.88 -3.67 15.11
N VAL A 53 12.26 -4.85 14.97
CA VAL A 53 10.92 -4.98 14.36
C VAL A 53 9.88 -4.24 15.19
N ARG A 54 9.92 -4.36 16.53
CA ARG A 54 9.04 -3.62 17.45
C ARG A 54 9.17 -2.11 17.28
N ALA A 55 10.40 -1.60 17.28
CA ALA A 55 10.66 -0.18 17.08
C ALA A 55 10.16 0.31 15.71
N SER A 56 10.35 -0.50 14.66
CA SER A 56 9.82 -0.20 13.32
C SER A 56 8.29 -0.15 13.29
N GLN A 57 7.61 -1.10 13.94
CA GLN A 57 6.14 -1.13 13.99
C GLN A 57 5.57 0.04 14.79
N GLU A 58 6.23 0.44 15.89
CA GLU A 58 5.85 1.61 16.67
C GLU A 58 5.95 2.89 15.85
N TYR A 59 7.03 3.06 15.06
CA TYR A 59 7.18 4.19 14.17
C TYR A 59 6.13 4.22 13.03
N LEU A 60 5.87 3.06 12.42
CA LEU A 60 4.96 2.96 11.27
C LEU A 60 3.48 3.08 11.66
N ALA A 61 3.13 2.80 12.91
CA ALA A 61 1.74 2.84 13.40
C ALA A 61 1.03 4.16 13.05
N ASP A 62 1.72 5.29 13.21
CA ASP A 62 1.16 6.61 12.93
C ASP A 62 1.24 6.99 11.44
N GLN A 63 1.94 6.21 10.62
CA GLN A 63 2.14 6.44 9.18
C GLN A 63 1.15 5.69 8.30
N HIS A 64 0.45 4.67 8.83
CA HIS A 64 -0.45 3.83 8.04
C HIS A 64 -1.66 4.56 7.46
N THR A 65 -2.14 5.60 8.14
CA THR A 65 -3.27 6.45 7.69
C THR A 65 -2.95 7.93 7.77
N ALA A 66 -1.68 8.33 7.92
CA ALA A 66 -1.24 9.67 8.33
C ALA A 66 -2.10 10.82 7.74
N ASP A 67 -2.23 10.87 6.41
CA ASP A 67 -2.99 11.92 5.70
C ASP A 67 -4.27 11.38 5.03
N ALA A 68 -4.65 10.12 5.25
CA ALA A 68 -5.70 9.44 4.50
C ALA A 68 -6.89 9.04 5.40
N ASP A 69 -8.10 9.33 4.93
CA ASP A 69 -9.35 9.00 5.63
C ASP A 69 -9.57 7.49 5.82
N ALA A 70 -8.87 6.66 5.06
CA ALA A 70 -8.97 5.21 5.10
C ALA A 70 -7.69 4.53 4.60
N TRP A 71 -7.46 3.29 5.05
CA TRP A 71 -6.32 2.48 4.62
C TRP A 71 -6.29 2.28 3.09
N GLY A 72 -5.10 2.45 2.51
CA GLY A 72 -4.84 2.21 1.09
C GLY A 72 -5.39 3.26 0.14
N ARG A 73 -6.06 4.31 0.64
CA ARG A 73 -6.54 5.42 -0.18
C ARG A 73 -5.35 6.20 -0.70
N ILE A 74 -5.34 6.45 -2.00
CA ILE A 74 -4.32 7.25 -2.68
C ILE A 74 -4.98 8.54 -3.11
N ASP A 75 -4.37 9.67 -2.75
CA ASP A 75 -4.75 11.00 -3.23
C ASP A 75 -4.44 11.11 -4.73
N PRO A 76 -5.47 11.25 -5.60
CA PRO A 76 -5.26 11.35 -7.04
C PRO A 76 -4.44 12.57 -7.45
N ASP A 77 -4.61 13.72 -6.78
CA ASP A 77 -3.90 14.95 -7.13
C ASP A 77 -2.40 14.80 -6.81
N ARG A 78 -2.08 14.16 -5.68
CA ARG A 78 -0.69 13.82 -5.33
C ARG A 78 -0.07 12.83 -6.31
N TRP A 79 -0.86 11.87 -6.79
CA TRP A 79 -0.41 10.87 -7.77
C TRP A 79 -0.13 11.52 -9.13
N ASP A 80 -1.04 12.35 -9.62
CA ASP A 80 -0.89 13.05 -10.89
C ASP A 80 0.25 14.06 -10.85
N ALA A 81 0.46 14.75 -9.72
CA ALA A 81 1.62 15.60 -9.52
C ALA A 81 2.96 14.84 -9.61
N PHE A 82 3.00 13.60 -9.09
CA PHE A 82 4.18 12.74 -9.24
C PHE A 82 4.44 12.35 -10.70
N TYR A 83 3.39 12.04 -11.47
CA TYR A 83 3.52 11.74 -12.89
C TYR A 83 3.89 12.95 -13.75
N ALA A 84 3.39 14.14 -13.42
CA ALA A 84 3.84 15.38 -14.02
C ALA A 84 5.34 15.58 -13.80
N LEU A 85 5.83 15.36 -12.57
CA LEU A 85 7.26 15.44 -12.26
C LEU A 85 8.10 14.46 -13.08
N ILE A 86 7.63 13.22 -13.30
CA ILE A 86 8.31 12.24 -14.16
C ILE A 86 8.42 12.75 -15.61
N SER A 87 7.32 13.26 -16.17
CA SER A 87 7.30 13.78 -17.54
C SER A 87 8.14 15.07 -17.69
N GLU A 88 8.09 15.99 -16.72
CA GLU A 88 8.88 17.22 -16.72
C GLU A 88 10.39 16.95 -16.68
N ASN A 89 10.82 15.88 -15.99
CA ASN A 89 12.21 15.49 -15.91
C ASN A 89 12.67 14.59 -17.08
N GLY A 90 11.81 14.36 -18.08
CA GLY A 90 12.14 13.55 -19.26
C GLY A 90 12.43 12.07 -18.96
N ILE A 91 11.90 11.56 -17.84
CA ILE A 91 12.03 10.15 -17.46
C ILE A 91 11.09 9.27 -18.31
N SER A 92 9.95 9.82 -18.73
CA SER A 92 9.05 9.19 -19.71
C SER A 92 9.19 9.85 -21.08
N GLU A 93 9.17 9.03 -22.14
CA GLU A 93 9.19 9.54 -23.53
C GLU A 93 7.89 10.26 -23.91
N GLU A 94 6.77 9.81 -23.33
CA GLU A 94 5.44 10.37 -23.53
C GLU A 94 4.88 10.97 -22.25
N GLN A 95 3.96 11.94 -22.38
CA GLN A 95 3.21 12.45 -21.24
C GLN A 95 2.32 11.37 -20.67
N ILE A 96 2.44 11.14 -19.36
CA ILE A 96 1.58 10.18 -18.67
C ILE A 96 0.21 10.81 -18.44
N PRO A 97 -0.90 10.17 -18.86
CA PRO A 97 -2.24 10.73 -18.66
C PRO A 97 -2.61 10.88 -17.18
N VAL A 98 -3.42 11.89 -16.88
CA VAL A 98 -4.07 12.09 -15.57
C VAL A 98 -4.87 10.83 -15.19
N GLY A 99 -4.69 10.37 -13.96
CA GLY A 99 -5.33 9.15 -13.43
C GLY A 99 -4.74 7.83 -13.95
N ALA A 100 -3.66 7.86 -14.73
CA ALA A 100 -3.01 6.64 -15.19
C ALA A 100 -2.45 5.83 -14.01
N GLY A 101 -2.44 4.50 -14.14
CA GLY A 101 -1.83 3.61 -13.15
C GLY A 101 -2.51 3.58 -11.78
N LEU A 102 -3.68 4.21 -11.64
CA LEU A 102 -4.42 4.31 -10.38
C LEU A 102 -5.84 3.78 -10.52
N THR A 103 -6.29 2.96 -9.58
CA THR A 103 -7.70 2.61 -9.42
C THR A 103 -8.06 2.52 -7.94
N MET A 104 -9.18 3.13 -7.56
CA MET A 104 -9.75 3.03 -6.21
C MET A 104 -10.95 2.06 -6.16
N GLN A 105 -11.19 1.28 -7.22
CA GLN A 105 -12.33 0.35 -7.31
C GLN A 105 -12.39 -0.67 -6.16
N PHE A 106 -11.24 -1.06 -5.62
CA PHE A 106 -11.13 -2.12 -4.61
C PHE A 106 -11.02 -1.58 -3.17
N GLN A 107 -11.16 -0.27 -3.00
CA GLN A 107 -11.28 0.39 -1.71
C GLN A 107 -12.75 0.30 -1.26
N LYS A 108 -12.99 -0.24 -0.05
CA LYS A 108 -14.32 -0.27 0.59
C LYS A 108 -14.39 0.79 1.68
#